data_AF-A0AAN8MCD1-F1
#
_entry.id   AF-A0AAN8MCD1-F1
#
_cell.length_a   1.000
_cell.length_b   1.000
_cell.length_c   1.000
_cell.angle_alpha   90.00
_cell.angle_beta   90.00
_cell.angle_gamma   90.00
#
_symmetry.space_group_name_H-M   'P 1'
#
loop_
_entity.id
_entity.type
_entity.pdbx_description
1 polymer ?
#
loop_
_entity_poly.entity_id
_entity_poly.type
_entity_poly.pdbx_seq_one_letter_code
_entity_poly.pdbx_strand_id
1 'polypeptide(L)'
;MYRVCYTCSQPIIPSELYPIIVSQDCGHAETARVIGSYGSQVTHISQPDHSDIRVRPEHRKFQGYYKIARHYRWALNQVFNTLSHSTVVIVEDDLEVAPDFFEYFRALHPILTSDPTLWCVSAWNDNGRDGLVDPGKADLLYRTDFFPGLGWMLLKDVWAELEPKWPAAFWDDWMRHPEQRKERSCIRPEISRTITFGRKGVSLGQFFDQYLRYIKLNTDFVPFTKQDLSYLMKEKFDVNFVKEVYSAPLIKVEELQQGGGLTRTGPYRVQYSSRESFKVLARNLGVMDDLKSGVPRAGYRGVVSFLSRGRRVFLTPPEGWTKYDISWS
;
A
#
# COMPACT_ATOMS: atom_id res chain seq x y z
N MET A 1 1.35 35.06 -7.83
CA MET A 1 0.06 34.85 -8.52
C MET A 1 0.29 33.80 -9.60
N TYR A 2 0.11 32.52 -9.27
CA TYR A 2 0.12 31.42 -10.24
C TYR A 2 -1.25 30.74 -10.11
N ARG A 3 -2.15 31.07 -11.04
CA ARG A 3 -3.40 30.35 -11.23
C ARG A 3 -3.07 29.11 -12.06
N VAL A 4 -3.14 27.92 -11.45
CA VAL A 4 -3.23 26.68 -12.23
C VAL A 4 -4.69 26.54 -12.67
N CYS A 5 -4.90 26.65 -13.97
CA CYS A 5 -6.20 26.52 -14.61
C CYS A 5 -6.53 25.02 -14.74
N TYR A 6 -7.44 24.50 -13.92
CA TYR A 6 -8.03 23.17 -14.14
C TYR A 6 -9.15 23.29 -15.18
N THR A 7 -8.80 23.45 -16.45
CA THR A 7 -9.75 23.32 -17.57
C THR A 7 -9.17 22.38 -18.62
N CYS A 8 -9.32 21.08 -18.38
CA CYS A 8 -9.38 20.04 -19.41
C CYS A 8 -10.03 18.78 -18.79
N SER A 9 -11.35 18.67 -18.98
CA SER A 9 -12.12 17.42 -19.06
C SER A 9 -11.62 16.22 -18.23
N GLN A 10 -11.57 16.37 -16.91
CA GLN A 10 -11.63 15.21 -16.02
C GLN A 10 -13.10 14.73 -16.03
N PRO A 11 -13.38 13.43 -16.22
CA PRO A 11 -14.75 12.93 -16.14
C PRO A 11 -15.32 13.32 -14.77
N ILE A 12 -16.48 13.98 -14.77
CA ILE A 12 -17.22 14.27 -13.54
C ILE A 12 -17.56 12.91 -12.93
N ILE A 13 -16.85 12.55 -11.87
CA ILE A 13 -17.13 11.36 -11.09
C ILE A 13 -18.48 11.58 -10.42
N PRO A 14 -19.52 10.76 -10.70
CA PRO A 14 -20.80 10.91 -10.03
C PRO A 14 -20.61 10.76 -8.51
N SER A 15 -21.00 11.78 -7.75
CA SER A 15 -20.90 11.78 -6.28
C SER A 15 -21.65 10.59 -5.64
N GLU A 16 -22.67 10.08 -6.32
CA GLU A 16 -23.44 8.90 -5.92
C GLU A 16 -22.62 7.60 -5.91
N LEU A 17 -21.61 7.48 -6.79
CA LEU A 17 -20.79 6.27 -6.89
C LEU A 17 -19.68 6.22 -5.82
N TYR A 18 -19.25 7.39 -5.33
CA TYR A 18 -18.11 7.50 -4.40
C TYR A 18 -18.39 8.56 -3.32
N PRO A 19 -19.31 8.28 -2.37
CA PRO A 19 -19.56 9.20 -1.27
C PRO A 19 -18.30 9.36 -0.41
N ILE A 20 -17.91 10.61 -0.15
CA ILE A 20 -16.74 10.93 0.67
C ILE A 20 -17.19 11.12 2.12
N ILE A 21 -16.65 10.30 3.03
CA ILE A 21 -16.88 10.41 4.47
C ILE A 21 -15.58 10.85 5.13
N VAL A 22 -15.60 12.02 5.76
CA VAL A 22 -14.46 12.53 6.53
C VAL A 22 -14.71 12.21 8.00
N SER A 23 -13.96 11.25 8.52
CA SER A 23 -13.97 10.91 9.95
C SER A 23 -12.87 11.69 10.67
N GLN A 24 -13.25 12.67 11.49
CA GLN A 24 -12.31 13.53 12.20
C GLN A 24 -12.14 13.07 13.67
N ASP A 25 -10.89 12.91 14.12
CA ASP A 25 -10.52 12.79 15.55
C ASP A 25 -9.90 14.11 16.07
N CYS A 26 -9.43 14.11 17.31
CA CYS A 26 -8.68 15.18 17.98
C CYS A 26 -9.48 16.45 18.31
N GLY A 27 -10.69 16.62 17.76
CA GLY A 27 -11.53 17.80 18.01
C GLY A 27 -10.90 19.13 17.57
N HIS A 28 -9.97 19.11 16.60
CA HIS A 28 -9.27 20.31 16.16
C HIS A 28 -10.21 21.24 15.38
N ALA A 29 -10.54 22.40 15.97
CA ALA A 29 -11.58 23.30 15.46
C ALA A 29 -11.27 23.89 14.07
N GLU A 30 -9.99 24.16 13.77
CA GLU A 30 -9.63 24.69 12.46
C GLU A 30 -9.79 23.64 11.35
N THR A 31 -9.38 22.40 11.60
CA THR A 31 -9.61 21.29 10.68
C THR A 31 -11.11 21.05 10.48
N ALA A 32 -11.91 21.12 11.55
CA ALA A 32 -13.36 20.99 11.47
C ALA A 32 -14.00 22.07 10.57
N ARG A 33 -13.51 23.32 10.64
CA ARG A 33 -13.95 24.42 9.77
C ARG A 33 -13.58 24.18 8.31
N VAL A 34 -12.38 23.68 8.04
CA VAL A 34 -11.95 23.31 6.67
C VAL A 34 -12.86 22.23 6.11
N ILE A 35 -13.08 21.14 6.85
CA ILE A 35 -13.98 20.05 6.42
C ILE A 35 -15.40 20.60 6.18
N GLY A 36 -15.93 21.39 7.12
CA GLY A 36 -17.27 21.97 7.01
C GLY A 36 -17.46 22.90 5.80
N SER A 37 -16.38 23.53 5.30
CA SER A 37 -16.45 24.41 4.14
C SER A 37 -16.78 23.69 2.83
N TYR A 38 -16.59 22.36 2.77
CA TYR A 38 -16.99 21.54 1.62
C TYR A 38 -18.51 21.29 1.56
N GLY A 39 -19.24 21.57 2.65
CA GLY A 39 -20.69 21.44 2.70
C GLY A 39 -21.16 20.01 2.37
N SER A 40 -22.18 19.89 1.52
CA SER A 40 -22.77 18.60 1.13
C SER A 40 -21.89 17.74 0.20
N GLN A 41 -20.69 18.19 -0.16
CA GLN A 41 -19.75 17.40 -0.95
C GLN A 41 -19.12 16.26 -0.12
N VAL A 42 -19.14 16.37 1.21
CA VAL A 42 -18.60 15.36 2.13
C VAL A 42 -19.55 15.13 3.30
N THR A 43 -19.53 13.92 3.84
CA THR A 43 -20.16 13.60 5.12
C THR A 43 -19.13 13.72 6.23
N HIS A 44 -19.25 14.73 7.08
CA HIS A 44 -18.36 14.90 8.23
C HIS A 44 -18.91 14.16 9.45
N ILE A 45 -18.13 13.22 9.99
CA ILE A 45 -18.40 12.53 11.27
C ILE A 45 -17.24 12.77 12.22
N SER A 46 -17.52 12.90 13.52
CA SER A 46 -16.51 13.21 14.53
C SER A 46 -16.42 12.09 15.57
N GLN A 47 -15.21 11.62 15.84
CA GLN A 47 -14.95 10.61 16.85
C GLN A 47 -15.39 11.16 18.23
N PRO A 48 -16.17 10.42 19.03
CA PRO A 48 -16.82 10.97 20.22
C PRO A 48 -15.98 10.92 21.50
N ASP A 49 -14.96 10.07 21.56
CA ASP A 49 -14.10 9.84 22.71
C ASP A 49 -12.68 10.40 22.49
N HIS A 50 -12.48 11.64 22.95
CA HIS A 50 -11.19 12.32 22.93
C HIS A 50 -10.36 12.10 24.20
N SER A 51 -10.79 11.23 25.12
CA SER A 51 -10.08 10.98 26.38
C SER A 51 -8.69 10.39 26.13
N ASP A 52 -7.78 10.61 27.09
CA ASP A 52 -6.47 9.97 27.07
C ASP A 52 -6.60 8.47 27.34
N ILE A 53 -5.79 7.70 26.63
CA ILE A 53 -5.79 6.24 26.75
C ILE A 53 -4.76 5.86 27.80
N ARG A 54 -5.18 5.07 28.79
CA ARG A 54 -4.27 4.54 29.81
C ARG A 54 -3.34 3.51 29.17
N VAL A 55 -2.08 3.88 29.01
CA VAL A 55 -1.03 3.03 28.43
C VAL A 55 -0.03 2.58 29.50
N ARG A 56 0.69 1.49 29.21
CA ARG A 56 1.81 1.04 30.04
C ARG A 56 2.94 2.09 30.07
N PRO A 57 3.77 2.16 31.13
CA PRO A 57 4.86 3.14 31.21
C PRO A 57 5.78 3.17 29.98
N GLU A 58 6.14 2.00 29.44
CA GLU A 58 6.96 1.83 28.24
C GLU A 58 6.32 2.40 26.96
N HIS A 59 4.99 2.56 26.96
CA HIS A 59 4.20 3.03 25.82
C HIS A 59 3.75 4.49 25.94
N ARG A 60 4.19 5.23 26.96
CA ARG A 60 3.81 6.65 27.13
C ARG A 60 4.11 7.50 25.89
N LYS A 61 5.25 7.28 25.24
CA LYS A 61 5.64 7.96 24.00
C LYS A 61 4.82 7.57 22.76
N PHE A 62 4.02 6.50 22.86
CA PHE A 62 3.22 5.94 21.78
C PHE A 62 1.71 6.21 21.92
N GLN A 63 1.31 7.11 22.83
CA GLN A 63 -0.09 7.54 23.01
C GLN A 63 -0.82 7.82 21.68
N GLY A 64 -0.17 8.49 20.73
CA GLY A 64 -0.75 8.78 19.42
C GLY A 64 -1.16 7.51 18.64
N TYR A 65 -0.38 6.44 18.70
CA TYR A 65 -0.71 5.17 18.03
C TYR A 65 -1.94 4.48 18.63
N TYR A 66 -2.18 4.67 19.93
CA TYR A 66 -3.40 4.20 20.57
C TYR A 66 -4.63 5.01 20.12
N LYS A 67 -4.49 6.34 20.01
CA LYS A 67 -5.56 7.21 19.52
C LYS A 67 -5.91 6.89 18.06
N ILE A 68 -4.91 6.72 17.20
CA ILE A 68 -5.08 6.26 15.80
C ILE A 68 -5.86 4.94 15.76
N ALA A 69 -5.45 3.92 16.52
CA ALA A 69 -6.13 2.62 16.49
C ALA A 69 -7.59 2.72 16.98
N ARG A 70 -7.86 3.52 18.03
CA ARG A 70 -9.24 3.81 18.48
C ARG A 70 -10.06 4.49 17.40
N HIS A 71 -9.49 5.49 16.72
CA HIS A 71 -10.17 6.25 15.67
C HIS A 71 -10.50 5.38 14.45
N TYR A 72 -9.53 4.60 13.95
CA TYR A 72 -9.75 3.64 12.87
C TYR A 72 -10.90 2.69 13.18
N ARG A 73 -10.93 2.11 14.39
CA ARG A 73 -12.01 1.19 14.79
C ARG A 73 -13.37 1.87 14.79
N TRP A 74 -13.46 3.07 15.36
CA TRP A 74 -14.71 3.81 15.40
C TRP A 74 -15.17 4.19 13.98
N ALA A 75 -14.28 4.74 13.16
CA ALA A 75 -14.58 5.18 11.80
C ALA A 75 -15.06 4.02 10.91
N LEU A 76 -14.38 2.87 10.95
CA LEU A 76 -14.78 1.70 10.18
C LEU A 76 -16.12 1.13 10.66
N ASN A 77 -16.40 1.16 11.97
CA ASN A 77 -17.72 0.82 12.49
C ASN A 77 -18.83 1.78 12.02
N GLN A 78 -18.54 3.08 11.89
CA GLN A 78 -19.50 4.02 11.29
C GLN A 78 -19.79 3.63 9.84
N VAL A 79 -18.75 3.38 9.03
CA VAL A 79 -18.89 3.04 7.62
C VAL A 79 -19.65 1.72 7.40
N PHE A 80 -19.26 0.65 8.09
CA PHE A 80 -19.79 -0.69 7.84
C PHE A 80 -21.09 -1.01 8.59
N ASN A 81 -21.26 -0.49 9.81
CA ASN A 81 -22.38 -0.86 10.69
C ASN A 81 -23.46 0.23 10.74
N THR A 82 -23.09 1.50 10.68
CA THR A 82 -24.05 2.62 10.76
C THR A 82 -24.52 3.03 9.36
N LEU A 83 -23.58 3.30 8.46
CA LEU A 83 -23.85 3.70 7.08
C LEU A 83 -24.09 2.51 6.14
N SER A 84 -23.84 1.30 6.62
CA SER A 84 -24.14 0.04 5.91
C SER A 84 -23.47 -0.10 4.54
N HIS A 85 -22.31 0.52 4.32
CA HIS A 85 -21.50 0.25 3.13
C HIS A 85 -20.92 -1.17 3.18
N SER A 86 -20.69 -1.79 2.01
CA SER A 86 -20.07 -3.11 1.88
C SER A 86 -18.57 -3.05 1.62
N THR A 87 -18.06 -1.89 1.24
CA THR A 87 -16.67 -1.66 0.83
C THR A 87 -16.30 -0.21 1.13
N VAL A 88 -15.04 0.02 1.49
CA VAL A 88 -14.50 1.36 1.73
C VAL A 88 -13.09 1.46 1.16
N VAL A 89 -12.73 2.63 0.65
CA VAL A 89 -11.33 3.01 0.38
C VAL A 89 -10.91 3.97 1.48
N ILE A 90 -9.89 3.61 2.24
CA ILE A 90 -9.35 4.39 3.35
C ILE A 90 -8.17 5.23 2.86
N VAL A 91 -8.22 6.54 3.15
CA VAL A 91 -7.21 7.53 2.79
C VAL A 91 -6.94 8.38 4.03
N GLU A 92 -5.67 8.50 4.44
CA GLU A 92 -5.25 9.41 5.51
C GLU A 92 -5.23 10.86 5.00
N ASP A 93 -5.36 11.83 5.91
CA ASP A 93 -5.51 13.26 5.57
C ASP A 93 -4.26 13.90 4.95
N ASP A 94 -3.14 13.20 5.01
CA ASP A 94 -1.85 13.60 4.46
C ASP A 94 -1.53 12.96 3.11
N LEU A 95 -2.52 12.36 2.45
CA LEU A 95 -2.37 11.72 1.13
C LEU A 95 -2.95 12.56 0.00
N GLU A 96 -2.19 12.66 -1.09
CA GLU A 96 -2.67 13.15 -2.40
C GLU A 96 -2.92 11.95 -3.32
N VAL A 97 -4.00 11.99 -4.11
CA VAL A 97 -4.44 10.89 -4.98
C VAL A 97 -4.15 11.18 -6.45
N ALA A 98 -3.83 10.13 -7.22
CA ALA A 98 -3.57 10.21 -8.65
C ALA A 98 -4.86 10.43 -9.49
N PRO A 99 -4.76 10.92 -10.74
CA PRO A 99 -5.91 11.16 -11.61
C PRO A 99 -6.77 9.91 -11.89
N ASP A 100 -6.18 8.72 -11.81
CA ASP A 100 -6.84 7.43 -12.04
C ASP A 100 -7.18 6.68 -10.73
N PHE A 101 -7.11 7.32 -9.57
CA PHE A 101 -7.32 6.67 -8.27
C PHE A 101 -8.67 5.95 -8.16
N PHE A 102 -9.77 6.62 -8.54
CA PHE A 102 -11.10 6.00 -8.51
C PHE A 102 -11.30 4.96 -9.61
N GLU A 103 -10.70 5.17 -10.79
CA GLU A 103 -10.70 4.21 -11.91
C GLU A 103 -9.99 2.91 -11.51
N TYR A 104 -8.85 3.02 -10.83
CA TYR A 104 -8.07 1.92 -10.27
C TYR A 104 -8.89 1.08 -9.28
N PHE A 105 -9.49 1.71 -8.27
CA PHE A 105 -10.28 0.97 -7.29
C PHE A 105 -11.57 0.39 -7.86
N ARG A 106 -12.23 1.10 -8.79
CA ARG A 106 -13.42 0.58 -9.48
C ARG A 106 -13.11 -0.69 -10.25
N ALA A 107 -12.02 -0.71 -11.00
CA ALA A 107 -11.64 -1.87 -11.81
C ALA A 107 -11.23 -3.09 -10.96
N LEU A 108 -10.64 -2.84 -9.78
CA LEU A 108 -10.13 -3.90 -8.90
C LEU A 108 -11.12 -4.39 -7.86
N HIS A 109 -12.22 -3.67 -7.62
CA HIS A 109 -13.27 -4.10 -6.70
C HIS A 109 -13.85 -5.48 -7.08
N PRO A 110 -14.22 -5.77 -8.35
CA PRO A 110 -14.68 -7.11 -8.74
C PRO A 110 -13.64 -8.21 -8.47
N ILE A 111 -12.36 -7.94 -8.75
CA ILE A 111 -11.26 -8.89 -8.49
C ILE A 111 -11.17 -9.19 -6.99
N LEU A 112 -11.12 -8.14 -6.15
CA LEU A 112 -11.08 -8.27 -4.69
C LEU A 112 -12.29 -9.05 -4.13
N THR A 113 -13.49 -8.82 -4.66
CA THR A 113 -14.70 -9.53 -4.21
C THR A 113 -14.74 -10.99 -4.64
N SER A 114 -14.11 -11.34 -5.77
CA SER A 114 -14.14 -12.68 -6.35
C SER A 114 -13.03 -13.62 -5.87
N ASP A 115 -11.89 -13.08 -5.45
CA ASP A 115 -10.71 -13.84 -5.03
C ASP A 115 -10.55 -13.81 -3.50
N PRO A 116 -10.94 -14.87 -2.76
CA PRO A 116 -10.85 -14.90 -1.30
C PRO A 116 -9.40 -14.94 -0.78
N THR A 117 -8.42 -15.11 -1.67
CA THR A 117 -6.99 -15.04 -1.33
C THR A 117 -6.46 -13.61 -1.36
N LEU A 118 -7.30 -12.64 -1.77
CA LEU A 118 -7.07 -11.23 -1.56
C LEU A 118 -7.83 -10.73 -0.32
N TRP A 119 -7.29 -9.71 0.32
CA TRP A 119 -7.97 -9.02 1.42
C TRP A 119 -7.92 -7.49 1.36
N CYS A 120 -7.12 -6.95 0.42
CA CYS A 120 -7.12 -5.52 0.15
C CYS A 120 -6.63 -5.20 -1.27
N VAL A 121 -6.88 -3.97 -1.69
CA VAL A 121 -6.19 -3.32 -2.82
C VAL A 121 -5.53 -2.09 -2.24
N SER A 122 -4.24 -1.87 -2.48
CA SER A 122 -3.54 -0.66 -2.05
C SER A 122 -3.12 0.16 -3.26
N ALA A 123 -3.18 1.48 -3.13
CA ALA A 123 -2.68 2.47 -4.08
C ALA A 123 -1.15 2.65 -3.97
N TRP A 124 -0.49 1.99 -3.01
CA TRP A 124 0.89 2.26 -2.65
C TRP A 124 1.85 1.17 -3.13
N ASN A 125 2.97 1.59 -3.72
CA ASN A 125 4.15 0.76 -3.91
C ASN A 125 5.24 1.20 -2.91
N ASP A 126 5.59 0.35 -1.94
CA ASP A 126 6.63 0.63 -0.95
C ASP A 126 8.00 0.95 -1.58
N ASN A 127 8.30 0.38 -2.76
CA ASN A 127 9.51 0.67 -3.54
C ASN A 127 9.22 1.58 -4.74
N GLY A 128 8.16 2.37 -4.68
CA GLY A 128 7.59 3.17 -5.78
C GLY A 128 8.32 4.46 -6.15
N ARG A 129 9.62 4.59 -5.84
CA ARG A 129 10.38 5.81 -6.12
C ARG A 129 10.94 5.83 -7.55
N ASP A 130 11.33 7.02 -8.02
CA ASP A 130 11.99 7.17 -9.32
C ASP A 130 13.23 6.26 -9.44
N GLY A 131 13.38 5.64 -10.61
CA GLY A 131 14.43 4.67 -10.89
C GLY A 131 14.14 3.24 -10.38
N LEU A 132 13.17 3.06 -9.48
CA LEU A 132 12.69 1.75 -9.01
C LEU A 132 11.36 1.30 -9.63
N VAL A 133 10.72 2.16 -10.41
CA VAL A 133 9.48 1.89 -11.14
C VAL A 133 9.67 2.11 -12.63
N ASP A 134 8.96 1.35 -13.46
CA ASP A 134 8.91 1.55 -14.90
C ASP A 134 7.88 2.62 -15.29
N PRO A 135 8.31 3.82 -15.73
CA PRO A 135 7.39 4.89 -16.09
C PRO A 135 6.52 4.54 -17.30
N GLY A 136 6.92 3.58 -18.14
CA GLY A 136 6.13 3.11 -19.28
C GLY A 136 5.11 2.02 -18.93
N LYS A 137 4.99 1.65 -17.65
CA LYS A 137 4.14 0.57 -17.16
C LYS A 137 3.23 1.02 -16.01
N ALA A 138 2.61 2.19 -16.16
CA ALA A 138 1.63 2.70 -15.20
C ALA A 138 0.44 1.73 -15.00
N ASP A 139 0.12 0.91 -16.01
CA ASP A 139 -0.93 -0.11 -16.03
C ASP A 139 -0.55 -1.42 -15.33
N LEU A 140 0.73 -1.63 -15.01
CA LEU A 140 1.19 -2.89 -14.43
C LEU A 140 0.84 -2.97 -12.94
N LEU A 141 0.10 -4.02 -12.58
CA LEU A 141 -0.30 -4.34 -11.22
C LEU A 141 0.28 -5.68 -10.76
N TYR A 142 0.43 -5.83 -9.45
CA TYR A 142 1.04 -6.98 -8.79
C TYR A 142 0.19 -7.44 -7.61
N ARG A 143 0.38 -8.69 -7.18
CA ARG A 143 0.05 -9.13 -5.82
C ARG A 143 1.22 -8.82 -4.88
N THR A 144 0.93 -8.58 -3.61
CA THR A 144 1.89 -8.38 -2.52
C THR A 144 1.39 -9.02 -1.23
N ASP A 145 2.26 -9.74 -0.53
CA ASP A 145 1.98 -10.29 0.80
C ASP A 145 2.25 -9.27 1.90
N PHE A 146 2.96 -8.18 1.59
CA PHE A 146 3.12 -7.05 2.49
C PHE A 146 1.87 -6.17 2.40
N PHE A 147 1.18 -5.94 3.52
CA PHE A 147 0.07 -4.99 3.61
C PHE A 147 0.61 -3.55 3.60
N PRO A 148 0.39 -2.76 2.51
CA PRO A 148 1.03 -1.45 2.39
C PRO A 148 0.23 -0.33 3.09
N GLY A 149 -1.10 -0.42 3.11
CA GLY A 149 -1.97 0.67 3.57
C GLY A 149 -1.99 1.83 2.56
N LEU A 150 -1.86 3.07 3.06
CA LEU A 150 -1.61 4.31 2.31
C LEU A 150 -2.50 4.50 1.06
N GLY A 151 -3.81 4.55 1.28
CA GLY A 151 -4.82 4.51 0.22
C GLY A 151 -5.18 3.06 -0.10
N TRP A 152 -6.15 2.48 0.59
CA TRP A 152 -6.43 1.04 0.47
C TRP A 152 -7.91 0.69 0.59
N MET A 153 -8.35 -0.30 -0.18
CA MET A 153 -9.72 -0.81 -0.21
C MET A 153 -9.89 -2.01 0.72
N LEU A 154 -10.98 -2.01 1.48
CA LEU A 154 -11.35 -3.05 2.44
C LEU A 154 -12.82 -3.46 2.26
N LEU A 155 -13.10 -4.77 2.32
CA LEU A 155 -14.46 -5.33 2.31
C LEU A 155 -15.02 -5.47 3.73
N LYS A 156 -16.35 -5.37 3.86
CA LYS A 156 -17.07 -5.52 5.13
C LYS A 156 -16.79 -6.84 5.84
N ASP A 157 -16.68 -7.94 5.10
CA ASP A 157 -16.43 -9.27 5.68
C ASP A 157 -15.03 -9.36 6.32
N VAL A 158 -14.03 -8.71 5.72
CA VAL A 158 -12.70 -8.60 6.32
C VAL A 158 -12.76 -7.72 7.57
N TRP A 159 -13.52 -6.62 7.56
CA TRP A 159 -13.71 -5.82 8.78
C TRP A 159 -14.40 -6.62 9.89
N ALA A 160 -15.44 -7.40 9.58
CA ALA A 160 -16.12 -8.26 10.55
C ALA A 160 -15.18 -9.32 11.16
N GLU A 161 -14.15 -9.75 10.43
CA GLU A 161 -13.09 -10.60 10.98
C GLU A 161 -12.13 -9.84 11.91
N LEU A 162 -11.74 -8.61 11.55
CA LEU A 162 -10.70 -7.84 12.25
C LEU A 162 -11.24 -7.13 13.50
N GLU A 163 -12.46 -6.60 13.44
CA GLU A 163 -13.05 -5.73 14.47
C GLU A 163 -13.10 -6.34 15.87
N PRO A 164 -13.49 -7.62 16.06
CA PRO A 164 -13.56 -8.24 17.39
C PRO A 164 -12.20 -8.40 18.07
N LYS A 165 -11.12 -8.40 17.28
CA LYS A 165 -9.73 -8.58 17.73
C LYS A 165 -8.86 -7.36 17.46
N TRP A 166 -9.46 -6.21 17.16
CA TRP A 166 -8.75 -4.99 16.78
C TRP A 166 -7.77 -4.57 17.89
N PRO A 167 -6.51 -4.24 17.54
CA PRO A 167 -5.47 -4.01 18.52
C PRO A 167 -5.65 -2.64 19.18
N ALA A 168 -5.06 -2.48 20.37
CA ALA A 168 -5.08 -1.21 21.07
C ALA A 168 -4.18 -0.13 20.44
N ALA A 169 -3.17 -0.51 19.65
CA ALA A 169 -2.22 0.36 18.96
C ALA A 169 -1.54 -0.38 17.80
N PHE A 170 -0.78 0.35 16.96
CA PHE A 170 0.04 -0.22 15.87
C PHE A 170 -0.77 -1.13 14.93
N TRP A 171 -1.93 -0.63 14.51
CA TRP A 171 -2.93 -1.42 13.79
C TRP A 171 -2.42 -2.00 12.47
N ASP A 172 -1.58 -1.25 11.76
CA ASP A 172 -1.02 -1.63 10.46
C ASP A 172 0.02 -2.74 10.59
N ASP A 173 0.94 -2.64 11.56
CA ASP A 173 1.88 -3.72 11.89
C ASP A 173 1.16 -4.96 12.43
N TRP A 174 0.10 -4.79 13.22
CA TRP A 174 -0.76 -5.89 13.65
C TRP A 174 -1.45 -6.59 12.47
N MET A 175 -1.95 -5.84 11.47
CA MET A 175 -2.51 -6.42 10.25
C MET A 175 -1.46 -7.22 9.47
N ARG A 176 -0.19 -6.77 9.43
CA ARG A 176 0.90 -7.50 8.74
C ARG A 176 1.22 -8.87 9.36
N HIS A 177 0.85 -9.09 10.63
CA HIS A 177 1.08 -10.33 11.34
C HIS A 177 0.28 -11.51 10.72
N PRO A 178 0.85 -12.72 10.63
CA PRO A 178 0.21 -13.85 9.95
C PRO A 178 -1.14 -14.28 10.54
N GLU A 179 -1.38 -14.07 11.84
CA GLU A 179 -2.69 -14.37 12.48
C GLU A 179 -3.85 -13.53 11.91
N GLN A 180 -3.54 -12.34 11.37
CA GLN A 180 -4.50 -11.45 10.74
C GLN A 180 -4.48 -11.66 9.23
N ARG A 181 -3.28 -11.62 8.63
CA ARG A 181 -3.12 -11.73 7.17
C ARG A 181 -3.61 -13.07 6.62
N LYS A 182 -3.43 -14.18 7.35
CA LYS A 182 -3.89 -15.53 6.96
C LYS A 182 -3.53 -15.91 5.53
N GLU A 183 -2.27 -15.66 5.16
CA GLU A 183 -1.72 -15.94 3.81
C GLU A 183 -2.44 -15.21 2.64
N ARG A 184 -3.29 -14.22 2.93
CA ARG A 184 -3.91 -13.36 1.92
C ARG A 184 -2.93 -12.28 1.46
N SER A 185 -3.15 -11.81 0.24
CA SER A 185 -2.34 -10.78 -0.41
C SER A 185 -3.18 -9.54 -0.71
N CYS A 186 -2.52 -8.43 -1.00
CA CYS A 186 -3.16 -7.27 -1.60
C CYS A 186 -2.75 -7.12 -3.06
N ILE A 187 -3.54 -6.37 -3.83
CA ILE A 187 -3.09 -5.83 -5.12
C ILE A 187 -2.38 -4.50 -4.88
N ARG A 188 -1.25 -4.28 -5.56
CA ARG A 188 -0.50 -3.01 -5.55
C ARG A 188 -0.07 -2.63 -6.96
N PRO A 189 0.13 -1.34 -7.28
CA PRO A 189 0.57 -0.92 -8.60
C PRO A 189 2.09 -0.90 -8.77
N GLU A 190 2.57 -0.80 -10.02
CA GLU A 190 3.96 -0.42 -10.32
C GLU A 190 4.23 1.02 -9.90
N ILE A 191 3.38 1.97 -10.30
CA ILE A 191 3.45 3.39 -9.93
C ILE A 191 2.32 3.71 -8.95
N SER A 192 2.65 4.32 -7.81
CA SER A 192 1.68 4.61 -6.75
C SER A 192 0.57 5.54 -7.23
N ARG A 193 -0.65 5.29 -6.74
CA ARG A 193 -1.84 6.13 -6.92
C ARG A 193 -2.04 7.10 -5.75
N THR A 194 -1.13 7.07 -4.79
CA THR A 194 -1.07 7.99 -3.65
C THR A 194 0.38 8.40 -3.38
N ILE A 195 0.54 9.63 -2.88
CA ILE A 195 1.77 10.12 -2.23
C ILE A 195 1.42 10.73 -0.88
N THR A 196 2.34 10.72 0.08
CA THR A 196 2.17 11.44 1.35
C THR A 196 2.90 12.77 1.32
N PHE A 197 2.27 13.81 1.86
CA PHE A 197 2.88 15.10 2.18
C PHE A 197 3.04 15.33 3.69
N GLY A 198 2.69 14.34 4.52
CA GLY A 198 2.68 14.40 5.98
C GLY A 198 4.05 14.27 6.63
N ARG A 199 4.92 15.27 6.45
CA ARG A 199 6.24 15.29 7.09
C ARG A 199 6.16 15.30 8.63
N LYS A 200 5.14 15.96 9.19
CA LYS A 200 4.88 16.02 10.64
C LYS A 200 3.65 15.18 10.95
N GLY A 201 3.84 14.11 11.73
CA GLY A 201 2.77 13.23 12.17
C GLY A 201 3.12 12.50 13.47
N VAL A 202 2.30 11.52 13.85
CA VAL A 202 2.48 10.75 15.09
C VAL A 202 3.83 10.02 15.16
N SER A 203 4.39 9.66 14.00
CA SER A 203 5.69 8.99 13.88
C SER A 203 6.90 9.93 13.90
N LEU A 204 6.71 11.24 14.08
CA LEU A 204 7.77 12.27 14.04
C LEU A 204 8.62 12.23 12.74
N GLY A 205 8.04 11.73 11.64
CA GLY A 205 8.72 11.68 10.34
C GLY A 205 9.76 10.56 10.20
N GLN A 206 9.76 9.56 11.09
CA GLN A 206 10.77 8.50 11.19
C GLN A 206 11.10 7.76 9.86
N PHE A 207 10.20 7.78 8.87
CA PHE A 207 10.43 7.23 7.53
C PHE A 207 10.16 8.20 6.37
N PHE A 208 9.62 9.39 6.67
CA PHE A 208 9.18 10.32 5.63
C PHE A 208 10.36 10.85 4.81
N ASP A 209 11.37 11.39 5.49
CA ASP A 209 12.52 12.03 4.83
C ASP A 209 13.45 11.01 4.13
N GLN A 210 13.42 9.75 4.55
CA GLN A 210 14.27 8.67 4.01
C GLN A 210 13.61 7.93 2.84
N TYR A 211 12.31 7.65 2.93
CA TYR A 211 11.62 6.76 1.99
C TYR A 211 10.36 7.40 1.39
N LEU A 212 9.40 7.81 2.23
CA LEU A 212 8.04 8.08 1.76
C LEU A 212 7.94 9.28 0.81
N ARG A 213 8.73 10.35 1.05
CA ARG A 213 8.71 11.57 0.21
C ARG A 213 9.18 11.36 -1.23
N TYR A 214 9.87 10.24 -1.49
CA TYR A 214 10.45 9.94 -2.80
C TYR A 214 9.57 9.06 -3.67
N ILE A 215 8.42 8.62 -3.15
CA ILE A 215 7.47 7.82 -3.91
C ILE A 215 6.86 8.67 -5.02
N LYS A 216 6.82 8.09 -6.22
CA LYS A 216 6.30 8.74 -7.41
C LYS A 216 4.78 8.62 -7.44
N LEU A 217 4.10 9.77 -7.56
CA LEU A 217 2.67 9.80 -7.89
C LEU A 217 2.48 9.52 -9.39
N ASN A 218 1.56 8.64 -9.73
CA ASN A 218 1.13 8.45 -11.11
C ASN A 218 0.42 9.72 -11.62
N THR A 219 0.81 10.19 -12.80
CA THR A 219 0.15 11.33 -13.48
C THR A 219 -0.62 10.92 -14.72
N ASP A 220 -0.41 9.68 -15.20
CA ASP A 220 -0.99 9.20 -16.46
C ASP A 220 -2.29 8.45 -16.18
N PHE A 221 -3.40 8.86 -16.81
CA PHE A 221 -4.68 8.19 -16.61
C PHE A 221 -4.69 6.81 -17.28
N VAL A 222 -4.78 5.74 -16.48
CA VAL A 222 -4.91 4.37 -16.99
C VAL A 222 -6.38 3.92 -16.92
N PRO A 223 -7.03 3.58 -18.05
CA PRO A 223 -8.43 3.14 -18.06
C PRO A 223 -8.55 1.66 -17.65
N PHE A 224 -8.25 1.34 -16.39
CA PHE A 224 -8.24 -0.03 -15.86
C PHE A 224 -9.55 -0.78 -16.06
N THR A 225 -10.71 -0.12 -16.02
CA THR A 225 -12.01 -0.75 -16.26
C THR A 225 -12.18 -1.29 -17.69
N LYS A 226 -11.30 -0.88 -18.61
CA LYS A 226 -11.26 -1.36 -20.00
C LYS A 226 -10.21 -2.46 -20.22
N GLN A 227 -9.50 -2.89 -19.17
CA GLN A 227 -8.45 -3.90 -19.26
C GLN A 227 -8.91 -5.25 -18.70
N ASP A 228 -8.31 -6.33 -19.20
CA ASP A 228 -8.46 -7.65 -18.57
C ASP A 228 -7.49 -7.77 -17.39
N LEU A 229 -8.03 -7.62 -16.19
CA LEU A 229 -7.29 -7.75 -14.93
C LEU A 229 -7.32 -9.18 -14.36
N SER A 230 -7.85 -10.16 -15.10
CA SER A 230 -7.97 -11.55 -14.62
C SER A 230 -6.61 -12.22 -14.37
N TYR A 231 -5.52 -11.67 -14.91
CA TYR A 231 -4.16 -12.14 -14.62
C TYR A 231 -3.78 -11.98 -13.13
N LEU A 232 -4.49 -11.14 -12.36
CA LEU A 232 -4.28 -10.93 -10.93
C LEU A 232 -4.94 -12.00 -10.03
N MET A 233 -5.84 -12.81 -10.58
CA MET A 233 -6.43 -13.95 -9.88
C MET A 233 -5.31 -14.92 -9.48
N LYS A 234 -5.28 -15.35 -8.21
CA LYS A 234 -4.14 -16.10 -7.66
C LYS A 234 -3.68 -17.28 -8.51
N GLU A 235 -4.61 -18.08 -9.02
CA GLU A 235 -4.33 -19.26 -9.84
C GLU A 235 -3.53 -18.93 -11.11
N LYS A 236 -3.87 -17.81 -11.75
CA LYS A 236 -3.15 -17.30 -12.93
C LYS A 236 -1.87 -16.58 -12.54
N PHE A 237 -1.94 -15.73 -11.51
CA PHE A 237 -0.82 -14.91 -11.05
C PHE A 237 0.33 -15.78 -10.58
N ASP A 238 0.09 -16.79 -9.75
CA ASP A 238 1.15 -17.67 -9.22
C ASP A 238 1.93 -18.39 -10.32
N VAL A 239 1.22 -18.98 -11.29
CA VAL A 239 1.83 -19.73 -12.39
C VAL A 239 2.69 -18.80 -13.25
N ASN A 240 2.13 -17.67 -13.65
CA ASN A 240 2.84 -16.71 -14.52
C ASN A 240 4.01 -16.04 -13.79
N PHE A 241 3.80 -15.63 -12.53
CA PHE A 241 4.81 -14.93 -11.73
C PHE A 241 6.00 -15.84 -11.41
N VAL A 242 5.76 -17.08 -10.96
CA VAL A 242 6.85 -18.04 -10.69
C VAL A 242 7.63 -18.32 -11.97
N LYS A 243 6.93 -18.55 -13.10
CA LYS A 243 7.58 -18.77 -14.39
C LYS A 243 8.43 -17.57 -14.81
N GLU A 244 7.91 -16.35 -14.73
CA GLU A 244 8.65 -15.14 -15.09
C GLU A 244 9.88 -14.94 -14.20
N VAL A 245 9.70 -15.04 -12.87
CA VAL A 245 10.77 -14.78 -11.90
C VAL A 245 11.89 -15.81 -11.99
N TYR A 246 11.56 -17.10 -11.99
CA TYR A 246 12.57 -18.16 -11.88
C TYR A 246 13.15 -18.59 -13.24
N SER A 247 12.56 -18.16 -14.37
CA SER A 247 13.21 -18.25 -15.69
C SER A 247 14.18 -17.10 -15.98
N ALA A 248 14.13 -16.02 -15.17
CA ALA A 248 15.06 -14.91 -15.31
C ALA A 248 16.49 -15.32 -14.94
N PRO A 249 17.53 -14.90 -15.69
CA PRO A 249 18.92 -15.21 -15.38
C PRO A 249 19.32 -14.75 -13.98
N LEU A 250 19.89 -15.68 -13.21
CA LEU A 250 20.51 -15.37 -11.92
C LEU A 250 21.84 -14.66 -12.14
N ILE A 251 21.99 -13.49 -11.52
CA ILE A 251 23.20 -12.67 -11.59
C ILE A 251 23.62 -12.22 -10.19
N LYS A 252 24.88 -11.79 -10.06
CA LYS A 252 25.36 -11.11 -8.85
C LYS A 252 24.95 -9.64 -8.85
N VAL A 253 24.83 -9.05 -7.67
CA VAL A 253 24.42 -7.64 -7.53
C VAL A 253 25.42 -6.67 -8.17
N GLU A 254 26.71 -7.03 -8.16
CA GLU A 254 27.78 -6.23 -8.76
C GLU A 254 27.62 -6.12 -10.29
N GLU A 255 27.02 -7.12 -10.95
CA GLU A 255 26.75 -7.11 -12.39
C GLU A 255 25.67 -6.11 -12.79
N LEU A 256 24.76 -5.75 -11.89
CA LEU A 256 23.80 -4.65 -12.08
C LEU A 256 24.47 -3.27 -11.91
N GLN A 257 25.47 -3.20 -11.03
CA GLN A 257 26.17 -1.97 -10.68
C GLN A 257 27.27 -1.60 -11.68
N GLN A 258 27.89 -2.59 -12.32
CA GLN A 258 28.86 -2.40 -13.39
C GLN A 258 28.12 -2.39 -14.73
N GLY A 259 27.74 -1.20 -15.21
CA GLY A 259 26.85 -0.97 -16.36
C GLY A 259 27.33 -1.47 -17.74
N GLY A 260 28.25 -2.44 -17.81
CA GLY A 260 28.81 -2.98 -19.04
C GLY A 260 28.77 -4.51 -19.18
N GLY A 261 28.34 -5.28 -18.17
CA GLY A 261 28.39 -6.75 -18.23
C GLY A 261 27.16 -7.44 -18.83
N LEU A 262 25.99 -6.78 -18.78
CA LEU A 262 24.71 -7.42 -19.08
C LEU A 262 24.21 -7.07 -20.49
N THR A 263 24.22 -8.06 -21.38
CA THR A 263 23.90 -7.91 -22.81
C THR A 263 22.40 -7.92 -23.14
N ARG A 264 21.56 -8.47 -22.25
CA ARG A 264 20.09 -8.49 -22.40
C ARG A 264 19.45 -7.32 -21.65
N THR A 265 18.21 -6.99 -21.97
CA THR A 265 17.44 -5.93 -21.30
C THR A 265 16.86 -6.38 -19.94
N GLY A 266 16.82 -7.69 -19.67
CA GLY A 266 16.20 -8.29 -18.50
C GLY A 266 14.95 -9.11 -18.86
N PRO A 267 14.18 -9.57 -17.87
CA PRO A 267 14.38 -9.40 -16.43
C PRO A 267 15.60 -10.17 -15.89
N TYR A 268 16.05 -9.81 -14.68
CA TYR A 268 17.14 -10.46 -13.97
C TYR A 268 16.74 -10.87 -12.55
N ARG A 269 17.40 -11.88 -12.00
CA ARG A 269 17.20 -12.34 -10.64
C ARG A 269 18.46 -12.15 -9.81
N VAL A 270 18.31 -11.62 -8.60
CA VAL A 270 19.35 -11.56 -7.57
C VAL A 270 18.83 -12.37 -6.38
N GLN A 271 19.58 -13.39 -5.95
CA GLN A 271 19.12 -14.32 -4.92
C GLN A 271 19.68 -13.96 -3.55
N TYR A 272 18.80 -13.94 -2.54
CA TYR A 272 19.18 -13.96 -1.12
C TYR A 272 18.88 -15.34 -0.52
N SER A 273 19.58 -15.70 0.56
CA SER A 273 19.43 -17.02 1.23
C SER A 273 19.22 -16.92 2.75
N SER A 274 19.39 -15.73 3.32
CA SER A 274 19.18 -15.43 4.73
C SER A 274 18.65 -14.00 4.91
N ARG A 275 18.15 -13.68 6.11
CA ARG A 275 17.73 -12.33 6.49
C ARG A 275 18.82 -11.30 6.27
N GLU A 276 20.05 -11.63 6.67
CA GLU A 276 21.21 -10.75 6.58
C GLU A 276 21.57 -10.49 5.12
N SER A 277 21.59 -11.54 4.29
CA SER A 277 21.84 -11.39 2.84
C SER A 277 20.75 -10.58 2.16
N PHE A 278 19.47 -10.76 2.54
CA PHE A 278 18.37 -9.95 2.05
C PHE A 278 18.60 -8.47 2.37
N LYS A 279 18.88 -8.14 3.65
CA LYS A 279 19.10 -6.75 4.08
C LYS A 279 20.27 -6.09 3.35
N VAL A 280 21.39 -6.80 3.18
CA VAL A 280 22.56 -6.29 2.44
C VAL A 280 22.22 -6.03 0.97
N LEU A 281 21.60 -7.00 0.29
CA LEU A 281 21.25 -6.86 -1.12
C LEU A 281 20.20 -5.76 -1.33
N ALA A 282 19.18 -5.70 -0.46
CA ALA A 282 18.14 -4.68 -0.50
C ALA A 282 18.73 -3.27 -0.45
N ARG A 283 19.63 -2.99 0.52
CA ARG A 283 20.34 -1.71 0.62
C ARG A 283 21.18 -1.40 -0.61
N ASN A 284 21.94 -2.38 -1.12
CA ASN A 284 22.80 -2.21 -2.30
C ASN A 284 22.00 -1.90 -3.57
N LEU A 285 20.76 -2.40 -3.65
CA LEU A 285 19.82 -2.18 -4.74
C LEU A 285 18.92 -0.96 -4.50
N GLY A 286 18.94 -0.42 -3.29
CA GLY A 286 18.16 0.74 -2.88
C GLY A 286 16.68 0.44 -2.61
N VAL A 287 16.27 -0.82 -2.53
CA VAL A 287 14.92 -1.19 -2.08
C VAL A 287 14.86 -1.16 -0.54
N MET A 288 13.65 -1.03 0.02
CA MET A 288 13.47 -1.06 1.47
C MET A 288 13.91 -2.42 2.06
N ASP A 289 14.68 -2.38 3.14
CA ASP A 289 15.30 -3.56 3.77
C ASP A 289 14.63 -4.00 5.08
N ASP A 290 13.59 -3.28 5.54
CA ASP A 290 12.80 -3.69 6.69
C ASP A 290 11.83 -4.82 6.34
N LEU A 291 11.61 -5.71 7.31
CA LEU A 291 10.66 -6.80 7.21
C LEU A 291 9.64 -6.69 8.34
N LYS A 292 8.39 -7.07 8.05
CA LYS A 292 7.32 -7.15 9.04
C LYS A 292 6.80 -8.58 9.08
N SER A 293 6.99 -9.24 10.23
CA SER A 293 6.70 -10.67 10.39
C SER A 293 7.34 -11.53 9.29
N GLY A 294 8.58 -11.21 8.92
CA GLY A 294 9.34 -11.87 7.87
C GLY A 294 9.00 -11.49 6.42
N VAL A 295 7.98 -10.66 6.21
CA VAL A 295 7.57 -10.23 4.87
C VAL A 295 8.33 -8.96 4.47
N PRO A 296 9.06 -8.96 3.34
CA PRO A 296 9.72 -7.77 2.83
C PRO A 296 8.71 -6.84 2.15
N ARG A 297 8.99 -5.53 2.16
CA ARG A 297 8.21 -4.47 1.51
C ARG A 297 7.91 -4.78 0.03
N ALA A 298 6.65 -4.61 -0.38
CA ALA A 298 6.14 -4.99 -1.71
C ALA A 298 6.42 -6.46 -2.15
N GLY A 299 6.77 -7.34 -1.20
CA GLY A 299 7.15 -8.71 -1.48
C GLY A 299 5.96 -9.61 -1.76
N TYR A 300 6.10 -10.54 -2.70
CA TYR A 300 5.16 -11.62 -2.95
C TYR A 300 5.91 -12.95 -3.01
N ARG A 301 5.58 -13.91 -2.15
CA ARG A 301 6.34 -15.16 -2.01
C ARG A 301 7.84 -14.94 -1.76
N GLY A 302 8.16 -13.91 -0.97
CA GLY A 302 9.52 -13.44 -0.71
C GLY A 302 10.18 -12.63 -1.84
N VAL A 303 9.57 -12.57 -3.03
CA VAL A 303 10.15 -11.85 -4.19
C VAL A 303 9.81 -10.36 -4.12
N VAL A 304 10.83 -9.50 -4.16
CA VAL A 304 10.66 -8.05 -4.34
C VAL A 304 10.94 -7.70 -5.80
N SER A 305 9.93 -7.15 -6.49
CA SER A 305 9.99 -6.80 -7.92
C SER A 305 10.10 -5.28 -8.10
N PHE A 306 11.13 -4.83 -8.81
CA PHE A 306 11.43 -3.40 -9.00
C PHE A 306 12.26 -3.17 -10.28
N LEU A 307 12.39 -1.93 -10.72
CA LEU A 307 13.39 -1.55 -11.72
C LEU A 307 14.73 -1.22 -11.05
N SER A 308 15.83 -1.53 -11.73
CA SER A 308 17.14 -0.96 -11.42
C SER A 308 17.80 -0.56 -12.71
N ARG A 309 18.08 0.75 -12.86
CA ARG A 309 18.74 1.32 -14.05
C ARG A 309 18.04 0.93 -15.36
N GLY A 310 16.71 1.00 -15.37
CA GLY A 310 15.89 0.68 -16.54
C GLY A 310 15.67 -0.82 -16.80
N ARG A 311 16.13 -1.72 -15.91
CA ARG A 311 16.00 -3.17 -16.06
C ARG A 311 15.14 -3.76 -14.97
N ARG A 312 14.23 -4.68 -15.30
CA ARG A 312 13.44 -5.41 -14.30
C ARG A 312 14.34 -6.33 -13.49
N VAL A 313 14.28 -6.19 -12.16
CA VAL A 313 15.03 -7.01 -11.21
C VAL A 313 14.06 -7.66 -10.22
N PHE A 314 14.30 -8.94 -9.96
CA PHE A 314 13.66 -9.71 -8.90
C PHE A 314 14.70 -10.01 -7.82
N LEU A 315 14.52 -9.46 -6.62
CA LEU A 315 15.26 -9.91 -5.44
C LEU A 315 14.50 -11.08 -4.82
N THR A 316 15.04 -12.29 -4.90
CA THR A 316 14.28 -13.53 -4.65
C THR A 316 14.91 -14.40 -3.57
N PRO A 317 14.09 -15.19 -2.84
CA PRO A 317 14.60 -16.37 -2.17
C PRO A 317 15.02 -17.45 -3.20
N PRO A 318 15.62 -18.57 -2.77
CA PRO A 318 15.86 -19.72 -3.64
C PRO A 318 14.55 -20.28 -4.22
N GLU A 319 14.66 -21.02 -5.32
CA GLU A 319 13.53 -21.77 -5.85
C GLU A 319 13.05 -22.81 -4.84
N GLY A 320 11.74 -23.04 -4.77
CA GLY A 320 11.13 -23.91 -3.76
C GLY A 320 10.86 -23.24 -2.41
N TRP A 321 10.98 -21.91 -2.30
CA TRP A 321 10.52 -21.18 -1.12
C TRP A 321 9.02 -21.42 -0.85
N THR A 322 8.67 -21.70 0.41
CA THR A 322 7.30 -22.08 0.80
C THR A 322 6.65 -21.17 1.82
N LYS A 323 7.41 -20.48 2.68
CA LYS A 323 6.84 -19.69 3.78
C LYS A 323 7.76 -18.58 4.29
N TYR A 324 7.13 -17.56 4.87
CA TYR A 324 7.83 -16.52 5.62
C TYR A 324 8.30 -17.04 6.97
N ASP A 325 9.44 -16.53 7.44
CA ASP A 325 9.96 -16.78 8.77
C ASP A 325 9.73 -15.55 9.65
N ILE A 326 8.83 -15.66 10.63
CA ILE A 326 8.46 -14.55 11.51
C ILE A 326 9.61 -14.04 12.37
N SER A 327 10.69 -14.81 12.53
CA SER A 327 11.89 -14.36 13.23
C SER A 327 12.67 -13.30 12.44
N TRP A 328 12.38 -13.15 11.15
CA TRP A 328 12.96 -12.10 10.32
C TRP A 328 12.28 -10.76 10.59
N SER A 329 12.76 -10.10 11.64
CA SER A 329 12.48 -8.70 11.99
C SER A 329 13.60 -7.76 11.57
#